data_AF-A0A7Y3CZ86-F1
#
_entry.id   AF-A0A7Y3CZ86-F1
#
_cell.length_a   1.000
_cell.length_b   1.000
_cell.length_c   1.000
_cell.angle_alpha   90.00
_cell.angle_beta   90.00
_cell.angle_gamma   90.00
#
_symmetry.space_group_name_H-M   'P 1'
#
loop_
_entity.id
_entity.type
_entity.pdbx_description
1 polymer ?
#
loop_
_entity_poly.entity_id
_entity_poly.type
_entity_poly.pdbx_seq_one_letter_code
_entity_poly.pdbx_strand_id
1 'polypeptide(L)'
;TLGIIMYALPMYVAGFTQASMWKQFNPDGTLVYGNFLETVSEIIPMYWMRAIGGTLYIIGMLILVYNIIVTIKNGSKVDDELAEAPALQRVAKRRVAGEGWHTWLERKPVRLTIYATIAILIGGLVQIVPTLMVESNIPTISSVQPYTPLELEGRDIYIREGCVGCHSQMIRPFRSEVERYGEYSKAGEYVYDRPFLWGSKRTGPDLHRLGGKYSDNWHLNHMYDPQSTSSGSIMPAYQWIVRNELDKTQTEAKMRTMVSLGVPYSEDDITNAQESMLEQGTQIEKNLYTDPDFVTTYEADKEAGGADFVEMRNREIVALIAYLQRLGTDIKVQDIEDLTTTEN
;
A
#
# COMPACT_ATOMS: atom_id res chain seq x y z
N THR A 1 18.86 -1.39 -24.63
CA THR A 1 19.93 -1.63 -23.63
C THR A 1 20.31 -0.38 -22.84
N LEU A 2 20.76 0.71 -23.48
CA LEU A 2 21.19 1.93 -22.76
C LEU A 2 20.10 2.50 -21.83
N GLY A 3 18.85 2.59 -22.30
CA GLY A 3 17.73 3.05 -21.46
C GLY A 3 17.49 2.20 -20.21
N ILE A 4 17.70 0.88 -20.29
CA ILE A 4 17.58 -0.02 -19.13
C ILE A 4 18.70 0.25 -18.13
N ILE A 5 19.93 0.46 -18.60
CA ILE A 5 21.08 0.80 -17.73
C ILE A 5 20.84 2.13 -17.02
N MET A 6 20.40 3.16 -17.75
CA MET A 6 20.05 4.47 -17.19
C MET A 6 18.85 4.41 -16.23
N TYR A 7 18.00 3.39 -16.33
CA TYR A 7 16.90 3.17 -15.39
C TYR A 7 17.35 2.40 -14.14
N ALA A 8 18.13 1.33 -14.32
CA ALA A 8 18.51 0.43 -13.24
C ALA A 8 19.56 1.03 -12.30
N LEU A 9 20.63 1.64 -12.84
CA LEU A 9 21.73 2.16 -12.00
C LEU A 9 21.25 3.21 -10.98
N PRO A 10 20.46 4.24 -11.36
CA PRO A 10 19.96 5.20 -10.38
C PRO A 10 19.02 4.58 -9.34
N MET A 11 18.34 3.47 -9.67
CA MET A 11 17.49 2.78 -8.70
C MET A 11 18.32 2.18 -7.56
N TYR A 12 19.45 1.53 -7.86
CA TYR A 12 20.35 1.00 -6.85
C TYR A 12 21.00 2.12 -6.04
N VAL A 13 21.52 3.15 -6.71
CA VAL A 13 22.16 4.29 -6.03
C VAL A 13 21.16 4.98 -5.10
N ALA A 14 19.93 5.22 -5.55
CA ALA A 14 18.88 5.81 -4.71
C ALA A 14 18.58 4.96 -3.48
N GLY A 15 18.47 3.63 -3.67
CA GLY A 15 18.27 2.70 -2.56
C GLY A 15 19.38 2.75 -1.52
N PHE A 16 20.65 2.75 -1.94
CA PHE A 16 21.79 2.84 -1.02
C PHE A 16 21.89 4.21 -0.34
N THR A 17 21.73 5.31 -1.08
CA THR A 17 21.77 6.66 -0.54
C THR A 17 20.68 6.86 0.51
N GLN A 18 19.43 6.54 0.17
CA GLN A 18 18.31 6.74 1.08
C GLN A 18 18.40 5.82 2.31
N ALA A 19 18.80 4.55 2.13
CA ALA A 19 19.02 3.64 3.26
C ALA A 19 20.15 4.08 4.18
N SER A 20 21.21 4.70 3.64
CA SER A 20 22.28 5.30 4.44
C SER A 20 21.73 6.47 5.27
N MET A 21 21.04 7.42 4.65
CA MET A 21 20.44 8.57 5.33
C MET A 21 19.48 8.15 6.45
N TRP A 22 18.64 7.14 6.21
CA TRP A 22 17.71 6.64 7.22
C TRP A 22 18.39 6.10 8.48
N LYS A 23 19.63 5.63 8.37
CA LYS A 23 20.38 4.98 9.47
C LYS A 23 21.42 5.87 10.13
N GLN A 24 21.51 7.14 9.74
CA GLN A 24 22.48 8.08 10.33
C GLN A 24 21.93 8.71 11.60
N PHE A 25 22.73 8.66 12.66
CA PHE A 25 22.42 9.19 13.98
C PHE A 25 23.47 10.20 14.43
N ASN A 26 23.00 11.24 15.10
CA ASN A 26 23.84 12.16 15.86
C ASN A 26 24.39 11.46 17.11
N PRO A 27 25.48 11.98 17.73
CA PRO A 27 26.01 11.44 18.98
C PRO A 27 25.02 11.43 20.15
N ASP A 28 24.00 12.32 20.12
CA ASP A 28 22.92 12.39 21.11
C ASP A 28 21.84 11.30 20.92
N GLY A 29 21.92 10.51 19.84
CA GLY A 29 21.00 9.43 19.54
C GLY A 29 19.81 9.81 18.68
N THR A 30 19.67 11.07 18.27
CA THR A 30 18.64 11.53 17.30
C THR A 30 19.04 11.22 15.86
N LEU A 31 18.07 11.18 14.94
CA LEU A 31 18.32 10.98 13.52
C LEU A 31 18.89 12.26 12.88
N VAL A 32 19.98 12.11 12.13
CA VAL A 32 20.56 13.23 11.34
C VAL A 32 19.52 13.77 10.37
N TYR A 33 18.87 12.86 9.65
CA TYR A 33 17.83 13.17 8.67
C TYR A 33 16.45 12.84 9.24
N GLY A 34 16.05 13.52 10.32
CA GLY A 34 14.77 13.26 11.02
C GLY A 34 13.55 13.51 10.15
N ASN A 35 13.59 14.55 9.30
CA ASN A 35 12.54 14.82 8.32
C ASN A 35 12.65 13.82 7.16
N PHE A 36 11.59 13.05 6.92
CA PHE A 36 11.58 12.07 5.84
C PHE A 36 11.74 12.71 4.45
N LEU A 37 11.17 13.90 4.26
CA LEU A 37 11.15 14.59 2.97
C LEU A 37 12.56 14.95 2.48
N GLU A 38 13.47 15.29 3.40
CA GLU A 38 14.86 15.57 3.07
C GLU A 38 15.52 14.38 2.35
N THR A 39 15.24 13.16 2.82
CA THR A 39 15.76 11.93 2.21
C THR A 39 15.19 11.65 0.82
N VAL A 40 13.97 12.15 0.56
CA VAL A 40 13.31 12.02 -0.74
C VAL A 40 13.86 13.06 -1.71
N SER A 41 14.05 14.30 -1.26
CA SER A 41 14.61 15.40 -2.04
C SER A 41 16.00 15.07 -2.59
N GLU A 42 16.85 14.45 -1.77
CA GLU A 42 18.18 14.01 -2.19
C GLU A 42 18.18 12.99 -3.34
N ILE A 43 17.11 12.20 -3.48
CA ILE A 43 17.01 11.17 -4.52
C ILE A 43 16.22 11.61 -5.75
N ILE A 44 15.66 12.83 -5.79
CA ILE A 44 14.94 13.38 -6.95
C ILE A 44 15.77 13.33 -8.24
N PRO A 45 17.07 13.67 -8.26
CA PRO A 45 17.87 13.56 -9.49
C PRO A 45 17.89 12.14 -10.07
N MET A 46 17.83 11.12 -9.22
CA MET A 46 17.79 9.72 -9.66
C MET A 46 16.42 9.33 -10.25
N TYR A 47 15.34 9.95 -9.79
CA TYR A 47 14.03 9.81 -10.46
C TYR A 47 14.05 10.41 -11.87
N TRP A 48 14.68 11.57 -12.06
CA TRP A 48 14.83 12.16 -13.39
C TRP A 48 15.64 11.28 -14.34
N MET A 49 16.77 10.74 -13.89
CA MET A 49 17.56 9.79 -14.71
C MET A 49 16.74 8.56 -15.11
N ARG A 50 15.92 8.04 -14.19
CA ARG A 50 15.00 6.94 -14.47
C ARG A 50 13.92 7.33 -15.48
N ALA A 51 13.32 8.50 -15.36
CA ALA A 51 12.34 8.98 -16.33
C ALA A 51 12.92 9.06 -17.74
N ILE A 52 14.16 9.54 -17.87
CA ILE A 52 14.89 9.59 -19.15
C ILE A 52 15.15 8.16 -19.67
N GLY A 53 15.71 7.28 -18.84
CA GLY A 53 15.99 5.89 -19.22
C GLY A 53 14.73 5.10 -19.65
N GLY A 54 13.62 5.29 -18.92
CA GLY A 54 12.32 4.71 -19.23
C GLY A 54 11.73 5.26 -20.52
N THR A 55 11.86 6.56 -20.78
CA THR A 55 11.42 7.17 -22.05
C THR A 55 12.18 6.58 -23.24
N LEU A 56 13.51 6.43 -23.13
CA LEU A 56 14.32 5.76 -24.16
C LEU A 56 13.87 4.31 -24.40
N TYR A 57 13.52 3.59 -23.33
CA TYR A 57 12.99 2.23 -23.44
C TYR A 57 11.66 2.18 -24.18
N ILE A 58 10.70 3.05 -23.83
CA ILE A 58 9.39 3.12 -24.47
C ILE A 58 9.53 3.47 -25.96
N ILE A 59 10.37 4.45 -26.30
CA ILE A 59 10.65 4.80 -27.71
C ILE A 59 11.20 3.59 -28.46
N GLY A 60 12.16 2.86 -27.87
CA GLY A 60 12.70 1.64 -28.47
C GLY A 60 11.64 0.56 -28.71
N MET A 61 10.72 0.38 -27.76
CA MET A 61 9.60 -0.55 -27.89
C MET A 61 8.63 -0.13 -29.01
N LEU A 62 8.33 1.16 -29.14
CA LEU A 62 7.48 1.67 -30.22
C LEU A 62 8.12 1.44 -31.60
N ILE A 63 9.44 1.65 -31.71
CA ILE A 63 10.19 1.35 -32.94
C ILE A 63 10.15 -0.15 -33.26
N LEU A 64 10.30 -1.02 -32.25
CA LEU A 64 10.19 -2.47 -32.43
C LEU A 64 8.81 -2.85 -32.98
N VAL A 65 7.73 -2.34 -32.36
CA VAL A 65 6.36 -2.58 -32.80
C VAL A 65 6.14 -2.09 -34.23
N TYR A 66 6.62 -0.88 -34.54
CA TYR A 66 6.57 -0.33 -35.90
C TYR A 66 7.29 -1.23 -36.91
N ASN A 67 8.51 -1.68 -36.59
CA ASN A 67 9.29 -2.55 -37.46
C ASN A 67 8.63 -3.92 -37.66
N ILE A 68 8.00 -4.50 -36.63
CA ILE A 68 7.21 -5.73 -36.75
C ILE A 68 6.05 -5.52 -37.73
N ILE A 69 5.29 -4.44 -37.59
CA ILE A 69 4.17 -4.12 -38.48
C ILE A 69 4.64 -3.95 -39.93
N VAL A 70 5.72 -3.20 -40.15
CA VAL A 70 6.28 -2.99 -41.49
C VAL A 70 6.81 -4.29 -42.08
N THR A 71 7.47 -5.14 -41.28
CA THR A 71 7.98 -6.45 -41.72
C THR A 71 6.84 -7.37 -42.14
N ILE A 72 5.73 -7.42 -41.38
CA ILE A 72 4.55 -8.21 -41.74
C ILE A 72 3.92 -7.67 -43.03
N LYS A 73 3.77 -6.34 -43.17
CA LYS A 73 3.18 -5.72 -44.36
C LYS A 73 4.00 -5.92 -45.63
N ASN A 74 5.33 -5.92 -45.50
CA ASN A 74 6.26 -6.10 -46.61
C ASN A 74 6.70 -7.57 -46.79
N GLY A 75 6.15 -8.50 -46.01
CA GLY A 75 6.45 -9.92 -46.12
C GLY A 75 5.98 -10.48 -47.46
N SER A 76 6.83 -11.20 -48.16
CA SER A 76 6.40 -11.98 -49.32
C SER A 76 5.65 -13.21 -48.87
N LYS A 77 4.58 -13.59 -49.59
CA LYS A 77 3.96 -14.90 -49.42
C LYS A 77 5.00 -15.96 -49.78
N VAL A 78 5.46 -16.69 -48.78
CA VAL A 78 6.18 -17.94 -48.99
C VAL A 78 5.08 -18.97 -49.19
N ASP A 79 5.09 -19.66 -50.33
CA ASP A 79 4.20 -20.80 -50.52
C ASP A 79 4.55 -21.83 -49.44
N ASP A 80 3.54 -22.30 -48.71
CA ASP A 80 3.67 -23.44 -47.81
C ASP A 80 4.01 -24.66 -48.68
N GLU A 81 5.29 -24.85 -48.98
CA GLU A 81 5.78 -26.17 -49.31
C GLU A 81 5.37 -27.07 -48.15
N LEU A 82 4.80 -28.24 -48.45
CA LEU A 82 4.43 -29.25 -47.46
C LEU A 82 5.71 -29.72 -46.75
N ALA A 83 6.18 -28.92 -45.80
CA ALA A 83 7.30 -29.21 -44.94
C ALA A 83 6.77 -30.14 -43.86
N GLU A 84 6.65 -31.41 -44.21
CA GLU A 84 6.43 -32.45 -43.20
C GLU A 84 7.64 -32.44 -42.27
N ALA A 85 7.39 -32.24 -40.98
CA ALA A 85 8.43 -32.42 -39.98
C ALA A 85 9.03 -33.82 -40.18
N PRO A 86 10.37 -33.96 -40.18
CA PRO A 86 11.00 -35.26 -40.36
C PRO A 86 10.42 -36.24 -39.35
N ALA A 87 10.12 -37.46 -39.82
CA ALA A 87 9.50 -38.49 -39.01
C ALA A 87 10.20 -38.61 -37.65
N LEU A 88 9.41 -38.64 -36.57
CA LEU A 88 9.91 -38.63 -35.20
C LEU A 88 10.90 -39.79 -35.00
N GLN A 89 12.19 -39.49 -35.00
CA GLN A 89 13.21 -40.53 -34.89
C GLN A 89 13.19 -41.13 -33.50
N ARG A 90 13.21 -42.47 -33.41
CA ARG A 90 13.39 -43.17 -32.13
C ARG A 90 14.74 -42.78 -31.53
N VAL A 91 14.72 -42.21 -30.33
CA VAL A 91 15.94 -41.81 -29.63
C VAL A 91 16.74 -43.06 -29.25
N ALA A 92 17.87 -43.28 -29.94
CA ALA A 92 18.75 -44.41 -29.65
C ALA A 92 19.48 -44.24 -28.31
N LYS A 93 19.76 -45.34 -27.60
CA LYS A 93 20.49 -45.34 -26.32
C LYS A 93 21.86 -44.64 -26.38
N ARG A 94 22.50 -44.60 -27.56
CA ARG A 94 23.77 -43.88 -27.79
C ARG A 94 23.60 -42.36 -27.79
N ARG A 95 22.44 -41.84 -28.18
CA ARG A 95 22.16 -40.39 -28.25
C ARG A 95 21.95 -39.76 -26.88
N VAL A 96 21.58 -40.59 -25.90
CA VAL A 96 21.35 -40.21 -24.49
C VAL A 96 22.56 -40.54 -23.60
N ALA A 97 23.64 -41.08 -24.18
CA ALA A 97 24.84 -41.44 -23.44
C ALA A 97 25.64 -40.17 -23.11
N GLY A 98 25.90 -39.95 -21.81
CA GLY A 98 26.56 -38.73 -21.32
C GLY A 98 25.61 -37.54 -21.10
N GLU A 99 24.29 -37.75 -21.18
CA GLU A 99 23.31 -36.72 -20.81
C GLU A 99 23.46 -36.30 -19.33
N GLY A 100 23.14 -35.03 -19.07
CA GLY A 100 23.09 -34.50 -17.71
C GLY A 100 22.01 -35.15 -16.86
N TRP A 101 22.13 -34.98 -15.55
CA TRP A 101 21.27 -35.65 -14.56
C TRP A 101 19.78 -35.29 -14.64
N HIS A 102 19.40 -34.16 -15.25
CA HIS A 102 18.01 -33.71 -15.42
C HIS A 102 17.50 -33.76 -16.87
N THR A 103 18.35 -34.05 -17.87
CA THR A 103 17.97 -34.06 -19.30
C THR A 103 16.87 -35.08 -19.59
N TRP A 104 16.76 -36.13 -18.77
CA TRP A 104 15.69 -37.11 -18.88
C TRP A 104 14.29 -36.56 -18.65
N LEU A 105 14.20 -35.46 -17.89
CA LEU A 105 12.97 -34.77 -17.53
C LEU A 105 12.63 -33.67 -18.54
N GLU A 106 13.63 -32.91 -19.00
CA GLU A 106 13.48 -31.83 -19.99
C GLU A 106 12.85 -32.30 -21.30
N ARG A 107 13.17 -33.52 -21.73
CA ARG A 107 12.59 -34.12 -22.95
C ARG A 107 11.12 -34.56 -22.80
N LYS A 108 10.55 -34.50 -21.60
CA LYS A 108 9.16 -34.93 -21.31
C LYS A 108 8.38 -33.75 -20.73
N PRO A 109 7.90 -32.83 -21.59
CA PRO A 109 7.27 -31.58 -21.12
C PRO A 109 6.13 -31.83 -20.13
N VAL A 110 5.26 -32.81 -20.40
CA VAL A 110 4.15 -33.16 -19.49
C VAL A 110 4.63 -33.59 -18.10
N ARG A 111 5.70 -34.40 -18.02
CA ARG A 111 6.24 -34.86 -16.72
C ARG A 111 6.95 -33.72 -15.98
N LEU A 112 7.71 -32.90 -16.71
CA LEU A 112 8.35 -31.72 -16.15
C LEU A 112 7.31 -30.75 -15.57
N THR A 113 6.22 -30.48 -16.30
CA THR A 113 5.11 -29.65 -15.82
C THR A 113 4.51 -30.21 -14.55
N ILE A 114 4.18 -31.50 -14.49
CA ILE A 114 3.61 -32.13 -13.28
C ILE A 114 4.55 -31.96 -12.08
N TYR A 115 5.85 -32.27 -12.23
CA TYR A 115 6.80 -32.15 -11.11
C TYR A 115 7.05 -30.70 -10.71
N ALA A 116 7.12 -29.77 -11.67
CA ALA A 116 7.23 -28.34 -11.38
C ALA A 116 6.01 -27.82 -10.61
N THR A 117 4.80 -28.21 -11.03
CA THR A 117 3.57 -27.87 -10.31
C THR A 117 3.58 -28.41 -8.89
N ILE A 118 3.94 -29.68 -8.69
CA ILE A 118 4.05 -30.27 -7.35
C ILE A 118 5.06 -29.50 -6.48
N ALA A 119 6.23 -29.18 -7.03
CA ALA A 119 7.26 -28.43 -6.30
C ALA A 119 6.78 -27.04 -5.86
N ILE A 120 6.07 -26.32 -6.73
CA ILE A 120 5.48 -25.00 -6.41
C ILE A 120 4.40 -25.14 -5.33
N LEU A 121 3.52 -26.15 -5.44
CA LEU A 121 2.45 -26.38 -4.47
C LEU A 121 2.98 -26.71 -3.07
N ILE A 122 4.09 -27.45 -2.97
CA ILE A 122 4.72 -27.74 -1.67
C ILE A 122 5.12 -26.43 -0.96
N GLY A 123 5.73 -25.48 -1.68
CA GLY A 123 6.10 -24.18 -1.12
C GLY A 123 4.88 -23.41 -0.61
N GLY A 124 3.81 -23.35 -1.41
CA GLY A 124 2.56 -22.70 -1.01
C GLY A 124 1.91 -23.36 0.19
N LEU A 125 1.85 -24.70 0.23
CA LEU A 125 1.29 -25.46 1.35
C LEU A 125 2.06 -25.20 2.65
N VAL A 126 3.39 -25.26 2.61
CA VAL A 126 4.24 -25.06 3.80
C VAL A 126 4.16 -23.64 4.35
N GLN A 127 3.97 -22.63 3.49
CA GLN A 127 3.92 -21.22 3.93
C GLN A 127 2.50 -20.77 4.36
N ILE A 128 1.46 -21.19 3.63
CA ILE A 128 0.09 -20.67 3.82
C ILE A 128 -0.72 -21.51 4.80
N VAL A 129 -0.61 -22.84 4.76
CA VAL A 129 -1.49 -23.69 5.58
C VAL A 129 -1.23 -23.53 7.09
N PRO A 130 0.03 -23.53 7.58
CA PRO A 130 0.28 -23.35 9.01
C PRO A 130 -0.15 -21.96 9.53
N THR A 131 -0.12 -20.92 8.70
CA THR A 131 -0.52 -19.57 9.10
C THR A 131 -2.03 -19.42 9.20
N LEU A 132 -2.81 -20.18 8.42
CA LEU A 132 -4.27 -20.18 8.49
C LEU A 132 -4.85 -21.12 9.55
N MET A 133 -4.20 -22.25 9.84
CA MET A 133 -4.77 -23.29 10.71
C MET A 133 -4.35 -23.19 12.18
N VAL A 134 -3.24 -22.52 12.47
CA VAL A 134 -2.68 -22.45 13.83
C VAL A 134 -3.00 -21.09 14.42
N GLU A 135 -4.10 -21.01 15.16
CA GLU A 135 -4.58 -19.75 15.77
C GLU A 135 -3.52 -19.08 16.66
N SER A 136 -2.69 -19.87 17.35
CA SER A 136 -1.59 -19.34 18.17
C SER A 136 -0.51 -18.59 17.36
N ASN A 137 -0.50 -18.71 16.03
CA ASN A 137 0.40 -17.93 15.18
C ASN A 137 -0.11 -16.51 14.91
N ILE A 138 -1.37 -16.21 15.23
CA ILE A 138 -1.98 -14.89 15.06
C ILE A 138 -2.18 -14.28 16.45
N PRO A 139 -1.16 -13.60 17.01
CA PRO A 139 -1.30 -12.96 18.30
C PRO A 139 -2.35 -11.84 18.19
N THR A 140 -3.44 -11.94 18.94
CA THR A 140 -4.43 -10.86 19.08
C THR A 140 -4.02 -9.95 20.22
N ILE A 141 -4.17 -8.65 20.04
CA ILE A 141 -3.96 -7.65 21.10
C ILE A 141 -5.34 -7.25 21.60
N SER A 142 -5.59 -7.36 22.91
CA SER A 142 -6.88 -7.06 23.56
C SER A 142 -7.38 -5.64 23.27
N SER A 143 -6.46 -4.68 23.24
CA SER A 143 -6.77 -3.26 23.02
C SER A 143 -7.16 -2.94 21.57
N VAL A 144 -6.86 -3.82 20.61
CA VAL A 144 -7.18 -3.58 19.19
C VAL A 144 -8.67 -3.83 18.96
N GLN A 145 -9.39 -2.75 18.66
CA GLN A 145 -10.82 -2.77 18.35
C GLN A 145 -11.05 -2.72 16.83
N PRO A 146 -12.16 -3.28 16.31
CA PRO A 146 -12.59 -3.05 14.94
C PRO A 146 -12.67 -1.56 14.60
N TYR A 147 -12.46 -1.20 13.33
CA TYR A 147 -12.65 0.17 12.86
C TYR A 147 -14.09 0.63 13.12
N THR A 148 -14.28 1.89 13.51
CA THR A 148 -15.63 2.47 13.47
C THR A 148 -16.16 2.47 12.03
N PRO A 149 -17.48 2.60 11.80
CA PRO A 149 -18.01 2.59 10.44
C PRO A 149 -17.45 3.75 9.58
N LEU A 150 -17.19 4.92 10.19
CA LEU A 150 -16.58 6.05 9.47
C LEU A 150 -15.09 5.81 9.15
N GLU A 151 -14.35 5.20 10.07
CA GLU A 151 -12.96 4.78 9.83
C GLU A 151 -12.87 3.71 8.75
N LEU A 152 -13.84 2.78 8.70
CA LEU A 152 -13.91 1.75 7.67
C LEU A 152 -14.13 2.37 6.28
N GLU A 153 -15.03 3.34 6.15
CA GLU A 153 -15.21 4.08 4.90
C GLU A 153 -13.96 4.91 4.54
N GLY A 154 -13.32 5.53 5.53
CA GLY A 154 -12.06 6.27 5.35
C GLY A 154 -10.92 5.40 4.86
N ARG A 155 -10.86 4.15 5.36
CA ARG A 155 -9.92 3.12 4.93
C ARG A 155 -10.16 2.69 3.48
N ASP A 156 -11.42 2.55 3.09
CA ASP A 156 -11.77 2.24 1.69
C ASP A 156 -11.40 3.39 0.75
N ILE A 157 -11.55 4.64 1.18
CA ILE A 157 -11.04 5.81 0.44
C ILE A 157 -9.51 5.74 0.35
N TYR A 158 -8.80 5.45 1.44
CA TYR A 158 -7.34 5.27 1.41
C TYR A 158 -6.90 4.20 0.40
N ILE A 159 -7.67 3.12 0.27
CA ILE A 159 -7.46 2.07 -0.74
C ILE A 159 -7.75 2.59 -2.16
N ARG A 160 -8.91 3.22 -2.36
CA ARG A 160 -9.37 3.74 -3.66
C ARG A 160 -8.37 4.72 -4.27
N GLU A 161 -7.80 5.57 -3.45
CA GLU A 161 -6.86 6.62 -3.86
C GLU A 161 -5.42 6.09 -4.02
N GLY A 162 -5.17 4.81 -3.69
CA GLY A 162 -3.87 4.18 -3.89
C GLY A 162 -2.78 4.66 -2.94
N CYS A 163 -3.14 5.21 -1.78
CA CYS A 163 -2.20 5.75 -0.79
C CYS A 163 -1.13 4.74 -0.39
N VAL A 164 -1.48 3.45 -0.31
CA VAL A 164 -0.57 2.31 -0.04
C VAL A 164 0.60 2.18 -1.03
N GLY A 165 0.48 2.76 -2.24
CA GLY A 165 1.56 2.79 -3.23
C GLY A 165 2.70 3.74 -2.86
N CYS A 166 2.43 4.71 -2.00
CA CYS A 166 3.39 5.72 -1.55
C CYS A 166 3.71 5.61 -0.05
N HIS A 167 2.77 5.12 0.74
CA HIS A 167 2.84 5.08 2.19
C HIS A 167 2.72 3.65 2.69
N SER A 168 3.68 3.23 3.51
CA SER A 168 3.57 1.99 4.26
C SER A 168 2.83 2.21 5.57
N GLN A 169 2.29 1.12 6.10
CA GLN A 169 1.77 1.05 7.46
C GLN A 169 2.41 -0.15 8.16
N MET A 170 3.73 -0.21 8.17
CA MET A 170 4.50 -1.30 8.78
C MET A 170 5.89 -0.80 9.18
N ILE A 171 6.01 -0.46 10.47
CA ILE A 171 7.26 -0.02 11.08
C ILE A 171 8.07 -1.27 11.45
N ARG A 172 9.28 -1.35 10.91
CA ARG A 172 10.18 -2.48 11.12
C ARG A 172 10.89 -2.36 12.48
N PRO A 173 11.29 -3.48 13.12
CA PRO A 173 11.97 -3.47 14.42
C PRO A 173 13.45 -3.07 14.32
N PHE A 174 13.73 -1.92 13.72
CA PHE A 174 15.05 -1.31 13.68
C PHE A 174 15.04 -0.02 14.50
N ARG A 175 16.15 0.27 15.20
CA ARG A 175 16.28 1.51 15.98
C ARG A 175 15.91 2.77 15.17
N SER A 176 16.37 2.86 13.92
CA SER A 176 16.13 4.04 13.06
C SER A 176 14.68 4.19 12.59
N GLU A 177 13.93 3.09 12.54
CA GLU A 177 12.50 3.11 12.24
C GLU A 177 11.72 3.55 13.49
N VAL A 178 12.09 2.98 14.64
CA VAL A 178 11.44 3.28 15.91
C VAL A 178 11.64 4.75 16.31
N GLU A 179 12.86 5.27 16.14
CA GLU A 179 13.15 6.68 16.40
C GLU A 179 12.36 7.63 15.49
N ARG A 180 12.11 7.22 14.23
CA ARG A 180 11.43 8.08 13.24
C ARG A 180 9.91 8.06 13.39
N TYR A 181 9.34 6.88 13.63
CA TYR A 181 7.90 6.66 13.51
C TYR A 181 7.25 6.28 14.84
N GLY A 182 8.00 5.83 15.84
CA GLY A 182 7.48 5.26 17.08
C GLY A 182 7.56 3.73 17.10
N GLU A 183 6.88 3.10 18.07
CA GLU A 183 6.97 1.65 18.29
C GLU A 183 6.75 0.83 17.01
N TYR A 184 7.57 -0.21 16.83
CA TYR A 184 7.49 -1.11 15.68
C TYR A 184 6.12 -1.81 15.63
N SER A 185 5.71 -2.23 14.44
CA SER A 185 4.40 -2.81 14.23
C SER A 185 4.33 -4.28 14.64
N LYS A 186 3.25 -4.64 15.33
CA LYS A 186 2.96 -6.00 15.81
C LYS A 186 1.92 -6.64 14.90
N ALA A 187 2.02 -7.96 14.70
CA ALA A 187 1.08 -8.69 13.84
C ALA A 187 -0.39 -8.54 14.29
N GLY A 188 -0.61 -8.45 15.61
CA GLY A 188 -1.93 -8.30 16.21
C GLY A 188 -2.66 -7.01 15.90
N GLU A 189 -1.97 -5.97 15.43
CA GLU A 189 -2.60 -4.71 15.04
C GLU A 189 -3.35 -4.81 13.70
N TYR A 190 -3.02 -5.81 12.89
CA TYR A 190 -3.59 -6.00 11.55
C TYR A 190 -4.70 -7.06 11.50
N VAL A 191 -5.14 -7.59 12.64
CA VAL A 191 -6.06 -8.73 12.71
C VAL A 191 -7.38 -8.47 11.99
N TYR A 192 -7.86 -7.21 12.00
CA TYR A 192 -9.09 -6.79 11.32
C TYR A 192 -8.85 -6.16 9.94
N ASP A 193 -7.60 -6.05 9.49
CA ASP A 193 -7.32 -5.47 8.18
C ASP A 193 -7.65 -6.45 7.06
N ARG A 194 -8.66 -6.12 6.26
CA ARG A 194 -9.04 -6.86 5.05
C ARG A 194 -9.20 -5.89 3.87
N PRO A 195 -8.31 -5.94 2.84
CA PRO A 195 -6.98 -6.58 2.83
C PRO A 195 -5.97 -5.81 3.70
N PHE A 196 -4.81 -6.39 4.00
CA PHE A 196 -3.74 -5.68 4.73
C PHE A 196 -3.20 -4.46 3.96
N LEU A 197 -2.79 -3.40 4.67
CA LEU A 197 -2.26 -2.15 4.10
C LEU A 197 -0.81 -1.85 4.49
N TRP A 198 -0.01 -2.90 4.75
CA TRP A 198 1.39 -2.77 5.19
C TRP A 198 2.26 -1.91 4.26
N GLY A 199 1.94 -1.89 2.96
CA GLY A 199 2.68 -1.20 1.91
C GLY A 199 3.95 -1.93 1.49
N SER A 200 4.49 -1.55 0.34
CA SER A 200 5.71 -2.16 -0.24
C SER A 200 6.73 -1.12 -0.70
N LYS A 201 6.43 0.17 -0.50
CA LYS A 201 7.23 1.31 -0.95
C LYS A 201 6.98 2.50 -0.02
N ARG A 202 8.01 3.34 0.14
CA ARG A 202 7.93 4.61 0.87
C ARG A 202 8.39 5.75 -0.04
N THR A 203 7.43 6.32 -0.76
CA THR A 203 7.62 7.62 -1.43
C THR A 203 7.25 8.74 -0.46
N GLY A 204 6.23 8.53 0.37
CA GLY A 204 5.99 9.28 1.60
C GLY A 204 6.39 8.45 2.84
N PRO A 205 6.30 9.05 4.04
CA PRO A 205 6.62 8.38 5.30
C PRO A 205 5.65 7.23 5.60
N ASP A 206 6.06 6.34 6.52
CA ASP A 206 5.15 5.36 7.13
C ASP A 206 4.06 6.06 7.96
N LEU A 207 2.83 5.54 7.90
CA LEU A 207 1.65 6.13 8.54
C LEU A 207 1.12 5.33 9.73
N HIS A 208 1.72 4.19 10.11
CA HIS A 208 1.09 3.29 11.09
C HIS A 208 1.00 3.87 12.52
N ARG A 209 1.67 4.99 12.80
CA ARG A 209 1.65 5.69 14.10
C ARG A 209 1.25 7.15 13.93
N LEU A 210 0.46 7.44 12.91
CA LEU A 210 0.03 8.80 12.58
C LEU A 210 -1.03 9.32 13.56
N GLY A 211 -1.80 8.44 14.20
CA GLY A 211 -2.93 8.81 15.05
C GLY A 211 -2.55 9.79 16.16
N GLY A 212 -3.17 10.97 16.14
CA GLY A 212 -2.94 12.07 17.08
C GLY A 212 -1.61 12.82 16.89
N LYS A 213 -0.83 12.53 15.85
CA LYS A 213 0.44 13.24 15.57
C LYS A 213 0.22 14.62 14.94
N TYR A 214 -0.87 14.76 14.18
CA TYR A 214 -1.25 16.00 13.51
C TYR A 214 -2.74 16.29 13.79
N SER A 215 -3.14 17.56 13.71
CA SER A 215 -4.55 17.95 13.88
C SER A 215 -5.38 17.59 12.64
N ASP A 216 -6.69 17.54 12.81
CA ASP A 216 -7.62 17.31 11.70
C ASP A 216 -7.48 18.39 10.62
N ASN A 217 -7.25 19.65 11.03
CA ASN A 217 -6.95 20.75 10.10
C ASN A 217 -5.66 20.53 9.31
N TRP A 218 -4.62 20.00 9.94
CA TRP A 218 -3.39 19.67 9.23
C TRP A 218 -3.65 18.58 8.18
N HIS A 219 -4.43 17.54 8.50
CA HIS A 219 -4.80 16.51 7.53
C HIS A 219 -5.64 17.06 6.38
N LEU A 220 -6.63 17.91 6.67
CA LEU A 220 -7.43 18.59 5.67
C LEU A 220 -6.56 19.42 4.72
N ASN A 221 -5.72 20.29 5.28
CA ASN A 221 -4.85 21.18 4.51
C ASN A 221 -3.78 20.38 3.73
N HIS A 222 -3.24 19.32 4.32
CA HIS A 222 -2.29 18.44 3.64
C HIS A 222 -2.92 17.69 2.47
N MET A 223 -4.16 17.21 2.58
CA MET A 223 -4.85 16.57 1.45
C MET A 223 -5.25 17.58 0.38
N TYR A 224 -5.59 18.82 0.77
CA TYR A 224 -5.94 19.88 -0.17
C TYR A 224 -4.73 20.39 -0.96
N ASP A 225 -3.63 20.66 -0.27
CA ASP A 225 -2.34 21.06 -0.84
C ASP A 225 -1.19 20.54 0.05
N PRO A 226 -0.57 19.40 -0.30
CA PRO A 226 0.53 18.86 0.49
C PRO A 226 1.74 19.79 0.63
N GLN A 227 1.93 20.73 -0.31
CA GLN A 227 3.06 21.68 -0.25
C GLN A 227 2.82 22.81 0.74
N SER A 228 1.56 23.13 1.06
CA SER A 228 1.20 24.15 2.07
C SER A 228 1.64 23.75 3.48
N THR A 229 1.57 22.45 3.80
CA THR A 229 1.92 21.88 5.10
C THR A 229 3.30 21.24 5.12
N SER A 230 3.82 20.82 3.95
CA SER A 230 5.12 20.18 3.79
C SER A 230 5.81 20.71 2.53
N SER A 231 6.55 21.80 2.66
CA SER A 231 7.26 22.44 1.54
C SER A 231 8.17 21.46 0.81
N GLY A 232 7.99 21.34 -0.51
CA GLY A 232 8.71 20.38 -1.35
C GLY A 232 8.09 18.98 -1.40
N SER A 233 6.90 18.77 -0.82
CA SER A 233 6.17 17.51 -0.92
C SER A 233 5.91 17.13 -2.38
N ILE A 234 6.11 15.85 -2.70
CA ILE A 234 5.80 15.25 -4.00
C ILE A 234 4.47 14.47 -3.98
N MET A 235 3.72 14.55 -2.88
CA MET A 235 2.40 13.95 -2.77
C MET A 235 1.40 14.69 -3.69
N PRO A 236 0.55 13.99 -4.44
CA PRO A 236 -0.53 14.62 -5.19
C PRO A 236 -1.54 15.33 -4.27
N ALA A 237 -2.15 16.41 -4.75
CA ALA A 237 -3.29 17.02 -4.08
C ALA A 237 -4.57 16.21 -4.33
N TYR A 238 -5.36 15.99 -3.28
CA TYR A 238 -6.61 15.22 -3.27
C TYR A 238 -7.82 16.12 -3.04
N GLN A 239 -7.88 17.24 -3.74
CA GLN A 239 -8.92 18.27 -3.56
C GLN A 239 -10.36 17.75 -3.79
N TRP A 240 -10.53 16.67 -4.55
CA TRP A 240 -11.84 16.05 -4.76
C TRP A 240 -12.40 15.43 -3.49
N ILE A 241 -11.58 14.76 -2.67
CA ILE A 241 -11.99 14.14 -1.41
C ILE A 241 -12.53 15.19 -0.41
N VAL A 242 -12.01 16.42 -0.49
CA VAL A 242 -12.46 17.57 0.32
C VAL A 242 -13.85 18.08 -0.10
N ARG A 243 -14.29 17.79 -1.33
CA ARG A 243 -15.54 18.28 -1.91
C ARG A 243 -16.61 17.21 -2.05
N ASN A 244 -16.21 15.97 -2.31
CA ASN A 244 -17.13 14.86 -2.55
C ASN A 244 -17.90 14.50 -1.28
N GLU A 245 -19.19 14.20 -1.46
CA GLU A 245 -20.02 13.57 -0.45
C GLU A 245 -19.62 12.10 -0.27
N LEU A 246 -19.62 11.64 0.97
CA LEU A 246 -19.38 10.25 1.31
C LEU A 246 -20.64 9.41 1.06
N ASP A 247 -20.53 8.40 0.19
CA ASP A 247 -21.58 7.40 0.01
C ASP A 247 -21.58 6.41 1.18
N LYS A 248 -22.60 6.50 2.03
CA LYS A 248 -22.80 5.65 3.23
C LYS A 248 -23.78 4.49 3.00
N THR A 249 -24.28 4.31 1.78
CA THR A 249 -25.43 3.41 1.50
C THR A 249 -25.12 1.93 1.70
N GLN A 250 -23.84 1.55 1.66
CA GLN A 250 -23.40 0.16 1.78
C GLN A 250 -22.63 -0.13 3.06
N THR A 251 -22.52 0.82 3.99
CA THR A 251 -21.67 0.68 5.17
C THR A 251 -22.08 -0.52 6.04
N GLU A 252 -23.37 -0.72 6.28
CA GLU A 252 -23.89 -1.87 7.05
C GLU A 252 -23.63 -3.20 6.34
N ALA A 253 -23.78 -3.23 5.01
CA ALA A 253 -23.48 -4.42 4.21
C ALA A 253 -21.98 -4.77 4.24
N LYS A 254 -21.11 -3.75 4.21
CA LYS A 254 -19.67 -3.92 4.41
C LYS A 254 -19.35 -4.45 5.80
N MET A 255 -19.93 -3.87 6.86
CA MET A 255 -19.72 -4.36 8.23
C MET A 255 -20.18 -5.82 8.39
N ARG A 256 -21.34 -6.21 7.83
CA ARG A 256 -21.79 -7.61 7.79
C ARG A 256 -20.82 -8.52 7.05
N THR A 257 -20.22 -8.03 5.96
CA THR A 257 -19.16 -8.77 5.25
C THR A 257 -17.92 -8.92 6.13
N MET A 258 -17.51 -7.87 6.85
CA MET A 258 -16.40 -7.93 7.79
C MET A 258 -16.66 -8.93 8.94
N VAL A 259 -17.90 -9.03 9.44
CA VAL A 259 -18.32 -10.08 10.37
C VAL A 259 -18.09 -11.47 9.79
N SER A 260 -18.49 -11.69 8.53
CA SER A 260 -18.25 -12.98 7.85
C SER A 260 -16.75 -13.32 7.69
N LEU A 261 -15.89 -12.30 7.73
CA LEU A 261 -14.42 -12.42 7.66
C LEU A 261 -13.77 -12.49 9.05
N GLY A 262 -14.55 -12.57 10.13
CA GLY A 262 -14.10 -12.75 11.51
C GLY A 262 -13.91 -11.46 12.31
N VAL A 263 -14.36 -10.31 11.82
CA VAL A 263 -14.31 -9.04 12.58
C VAL A 263 -15.50 -8.98 13.55
N PRO A 264 -15.29 -8.78 14.86
CA PRO A 264 -16.34 -8.93 15.87
C PRO A 264 -17.23 -7.68 16.01
N TYR A 265 -17.89 -7.23 14.93
CA TYR A 265 -18.97 -6.24 15.05
C TYR A 265 -20.21 -6.89 15.69
N SER A 266 -20.83 -6.20 16.64
CA SER A 266 -22.15 -6.55 17.16
C SER A 266 -23.27 -6.12 16.20
N GLU A 267 -24.46 -6.70 16.35
CA GLU A 267 -25.64 -6.22 15.58
C GLU A 267 -26.03 -4.78 15.96
N ASP A 268 -25.72 -4.35 17.17
CA ASP A 268 -25.92 -2.97 17.62
C ASP A 268 -24.96 -2.02 16.90
N ASP A 269 -23.69 -2.40 16.71
CA ASP A 269 -22.72 -1.61 15.93
C ASP A 269 -23.20 -1.40 14.49
N ILE A 270 -23.76 -2.45 13.87
CA ILE A 270 -24.24 -2.41 12.49
C ILE A 270 -25.53 -1.59 12.40
N THR A 271 -26.46 -1.74 13.35
CA THR A 271 -27.74 -1.02 13.33
C THR A 271 -27.55 0.47 13.59
N ASN A 272 -26.60 0.84 14.45
CA ASN A 272 -26.29 2.23 14.80
C ASN A 272 -25.18 2.83 13.92
N ALA A 273 -24.79 2.17 12.83
CA ALA A 273 -23.62 2.56 12.05
C ALA A 273 -23.71 4.01 11.54
N GLN A 274 -24.86 4.40 10.99
CA GLN A 274 -25.09 5.75 10.46
C GLN A 274 -25.05 6.83 11.55
N GLU A 275 -25.62 6.54 12.72
CA GLU A 275 -25.59 7.46 13.87
C GLU A 275 -24.17 7.63 14.38
N SER A 276 -23.43 6.52 14.57
CA SER A 276 -22.03 6.54 14.96
C SER A 276 -21.15 7.34 13.98
N MET A 277 -21.37 7.17 12.67
CA MET A 277 -20.67 7.96 11.65
C MET A 277 -20.99 9.45 11.75
N LEU A 278 -22.26 9.79 11.99
CA LEU A 278 -22.69 11.18 12.11
C LEU A 278 -22.07 11.83 13.36
N GLU A 279 -22.03 11.12 14.49
CA GLU A 279 -21.41 11.60 15.72
C GLU A 279 -19.91 11.83 15.56
N GLN A 280 -19.17 10.83 15.07
CA GLN A 280 -17.73 10.94 14.86
C GLN A 280 -17.40 12.01 13.81
N GLY A 281 -18.17 12.05 12.71
CA GLY A 281 -18.00 13.06 11.66
C GLY A 281 -18.29 14.48 12.16
N THR A 282 -19.31 14.65 13.00
CA THR A 282 -19.61 15.94 13.64
C THR A 282 -18.50 16.36 14.62
N GLN A 283 -17.87 15.41 15.31
CA GLN A 283 -16.74 15.72 16.19
C GLN A 283 -15.52 16.19 15.40
N ILE A 284 -15.20 15.54 14.28
CA ILE A 284 -14.10 15.96 13.39
C ILE A 284 -14.42 17.33 12.79
N GLU A 285 -15.65 17.55 12.31
CA GLU A 285 -16.10 18.85 11.82
C GLU A 285 -15.89 19.95 12.87
N LYS A 286 -16.31 19.72 14.13
CA LYS A 286 -16.05 20.66 15.24
C LYS A 286 -14.57 20.93 15.45
N ASN A 287 -13.71 19.93 15.31
CA ASN A 287 -12.26 20.13 15.41
C ASN A 287 -11.76 21.02 14.26
N LEU A 288 -12.30 20.88 13.05
CA LEU A 288 -11.93 21.73 11.91
C LEU A 288 -12.28 23.22 12.13
N TYR A 289 -13.37 23.51 12.85
CA TYR A 289 -13.74 24.88 13.25
C TYR A 289 -12.71 25.58 14.16
N THR A 290 -11.67 24.88 14.64
CA THR A 290 -10.59 25.52 15.41
C THR A 290 -9.64 26.35 14.56
N ASP A 291 -9.65 26.19 13.24
CA ASP A 291 -8.84 26.95 12.29
C ASP A 291 -9.66 28.12 11.68
N PRO A 292 -9.30 29.38 11.94
CA PRO A 292 -10.03 30.54 11.42
C PRO A 292 -10.10 30.61 9.88
N ASP A 293 -9.08 30.11 9.18
CA ASP A 293 -9.03 30.12 7.73
C ASP A 293 -10.04 29.12 7.16
N PHE A 294 -10.16 27.96 7.80
CA PHE A 294 -11.21 26.98 7.49
C PHE A 294 -12.59 27.58 7.72
N VAL A 295 -12.85 28.19 8.89
CA VAL A 295 -14.18 28.75 9.20
C VAL A 295 -14.59 29.80 8.16
N THR A 296 -13.68 30.70 7.81
CA THR A 296 -13.97 31.78 6.86
C THR A 296 -14.34 31.23 5.48
N THR A 297 -13.58 30.24 4.99
CA THR A 297 -13.81 29.65 3.67
C THR A 297 -15.04 28.73 3.66
N TYR A 298 -15.20 27.91 4.69
CA TYR A 298 -16.29 26.95 4.82
C TYR A 298 -17.66 27.62 4.96
N GLU A 299 -17.78 28.66 5.78
CA GLU A 299 -19.05 29.40 5.93
C GLU A 299 -19.42 30.16 4.65
N ALA A 300 -18.43 30.73 3.95
CA ALA A 300 -18.66 31.35 2.64
C ALA A 300 -19.15 30.34 1.59
N ASP A 301 -18.53 29.14 1.55
CA ASP A 301 -18.96 28.05 0.68
C ASP A 301 -20.36 27.54 1.04
N LYS A 302 -20.69 27.50 2.33
CA LYS A 302 -22.01 27.10 2.85
C LYS A 302 -23.10 28.08 2.44
N GLU A 303 -22.85 29.37 2.59
CA GLU A 303 -23.75 30.42 2.13
C GLU A 303 -23.96 30.37 0.60
N ALA A 304 -22.89 30.10 -0.16
CA ALA A 304 -22.95 30.01 -1.62
C ALA A 304 -23.65 28.74 -2.12
N GLY A 305 -23.48 27.61 -1.43
CA GLY A 305 -24.02 26.30 -1.83
C GLY A 305 -25.52 26.13 -1.56
N GLY A 306 -26.08 26.86 -0.60
CA GLY A 306 -27.51 26.84 -0.32
C GLY A 306 -28.04 25.44 -0.01
N ALA A 307 -29.05 24.98 -0.75
CA ALA A 307 -29.74 23.72 -0.49
C ALA A 307 -28.94 22.46 -0.92
N ASP A 308 -28.03 22.60 -1.88
CA ASP A 308 -27.21 21.48 -2.39
C ASP A 308 -25.86 21.36 -1.66
N PHE A 309 -25.67 22.12 -0.57
CA PHE A 309 -24.44 22.13 0.18
C PHE A 309 -24.25 20.86 1.01
N VAL A 310 -23.11 20.20 0.81
CA VAL A 310 -22.71 19.03 1.59
C VAL A 310 -21.90 19.50 2.81
N GLU A 311 -22.46 19.27 4.01
CA GLU A 311 -21.77 19.53 5.28
C GLU A 311 -20.47 18.72 5.38
N MET A 312 -19.44 19.28 6.02
CA MET A 312 -18.10 18.70 6.11
C MET A 312 -18.13 17.31 6.74
N ARG A 313 -18.93 17.10 7.79
CA ARG A 313 -19.17 15.80 8.43
C ARG A 313 -19.67 14.68 7.49
N ASN A 314 -20.18 15.04 6.32
CA ASN A 314 -20.65 14.11 5.30
C ASN A 314 -19.71 14.01 4.09
N ARG A 315 -18.53 14.65 4.12
CA ARG A 315 -17.56 14.58 3.02
C ARG A 315 -16.56 13.46 3.20
N GLU A 316 -16.02 12.97 2.09
CA GLU A 316 -15.04 11.88 2.08
C GLU A 316 -13.79 12.20 2.92
N ILE A 317 -13.37 13.47 2.99
CA ILE A 317 -12.20 13.89 3.77
C ILE A 317 -12.35 13.61 5.27
N VAL A 318 -13.57 13.74 5.81
CA VAL A 318 -13.81 13.47 7.23
C VAL A 318 -13.66 11.97 7.53
N ALA A 319 -14.11 11.10 6.62
CA ALA A 319 -13.86 9.67 6.74
C ALA A 319 -12.37 9.34 6.67
N LEU A 320 -11.64 9.91 5.71
CA LEU A 320 -10.19 9.71 5.59
C LEU A 320 -9.44 10.20 6.84
N ILE A 321 -9.81 11.35 7.40
CA ILE A 321 -9.25 11.88 8.64
C ILE A 321 -9.53 10.90 9.80
N ALA A 322 -10.76 10.41 9.94
CA ALA A 322 -11.11 9.43 10.97
C ALA A 322 -10.19 8.20 10.89
N TYR A 323 -10.02 7.64 9.69
CA TYR A 323 -9.11 6.51 9.47
C TYR A 323 -7.65 6.82 9.83
N LEU A 324 -7.12 7.96 9.37
CA LEU A 324 -5.73 8.36 9.62
C LEU A 324 -5.46 8.63 11.11
N GLN A 325 -6.43 9.21 11.81
CA GLN A 325 -6.34 9.47 13.25
C GLN A 325 -6.39 8.19 14.09
N ARG A 326 -6.96 7.12 13.55
CA ARG A 326 -7.04 5.81 14.18
C ARG A 326 -5.74 5.00 14.10
N LEU A 327 -4.84 5.31 13.16
CA LEU A 327 -3.64 4.49 12.91
C LEU A 327 -2.66 4.49 14.10
N GLY A 328 -2.52 3.32 14.72
CA GLY A 328 -1.57 3.07 15.81
C GLY A 328 -1.99 3.60 17.18
N THR A 329 -3.27 3.94 17.37
CA THR A 329 -3.79 4.39 18.67
C THR A 329 -4.04 3.26 19.65
N ASP A 330 -4.36 2.05 19.18
CA ASP A 330 -4.73 0.91 20.04
C ASP A 330 -3.63 0.50 21.01
N ILE A 331 -2.37 0.66 20.61
CA ILE A 331 -1.22 0.31 21.43
C ILE A 331 -0.83 1.42 22.42
N LYS A 332 -1.43 2.62 22.30
CA LYS A 332 -1.21 3.74 23.24
C LYS A 332 -2.10 3.63 24.46
N VAL A 333 -3.19 2.86 24.37
CA VAL A 333 -4.00 2.48 25.51
C VAL A 333 -3.12 1.57 26.35
N GLN A 334 -2.56 2.12 27.43
CA GLN A 334 -1.83 1.34 28.42
C GLN A 334 -2.81 0.34 29.05
N ASP A 335 -2.91 -0.87 28.50
CA ASP A 335 -3.31 -2.03 29.29
C ASP A 335 -2.13 -2.24 30.27
N ILE A 336 -2.22 -1.90 31.56
CA ILE A 336 -2.76 -2.75 32.64
C ILE A 336 -2.27 -4.22 32.57
N GLU A 337 -1.17 -4.51 31.86
CA GLU A 337 -0.48 -5.82 31.86
C GLU A 337 0.85 -5.80 32.63
N ASP A 338 1.07 -4.82 33.51
CA ASP A 338 1.93 -4.97 34.69
C ASP A 338 1.24 -5.81 35.81
N LEU A 339 0.15 -6.54 35.50
CA LEU A 339 -0.64 -7.31 36.46
C LEU A 339 -0.71 -8.83 36.20
N THR A 340 -0.04 -9.39 35.18
CA THR A 340 -0.11 -10.85 34.90
C THR A 340 1.23 -11.56 34.67
N THR A 341 2.39 -10.89 34.70
CA THR A 341 3.71 -11.57 34.64
C THR A 341 4.40 -11.74 36.00
N THR A 342 3.69 -11.49 37.10
CA THR A 342 4.06 -11.99 38.44
C THR A 342 2.96 -12.91 38.95
N GLU A 343 2.82 -14.10 38.35
CA GLU A 343 2.36 -15.34 39.01
C GLU A 343 2.20 -16.47 37.96
N ASN A 344 3.31 -17.15 37.66
CA ASN A 344 3.49 -18.62 37.73
C ASN A 344 4.71 -19.09 36.94
#